data_AF-A0A058Z9L8-F1
#
_entry.id   AF-A0A058Z9L8-F1
#
_cell.length_a   1.000
_cell.length_b   1.000
_cell.length_c   1.000
_cell.angle_alpha   90.00
_cell.angle_beta   90.00
_cell.angle_gamma   90.00
#
_symmetry.space_group_name_H-M   'P 1'
#
loop_
_entity.id
_entity.type
_entity.pdbx_description
1 polymer ?
#
loop_
_entity_poly.entity_id
_entity_poly.type
_entity_poly.pdbx_seq_one_letter_code
_entity_poly.pdbx_strand_id
1 'polypeptide(L)'
;MEAFEPVAGREYSAIWMQWVIGYLTDEDMVRFLLTCRRILTRDGPGGMVFLKDNVGTQEHIYDESDASITRTDAHIRRLFQKAGYILVDVKPQTRFPKYMIPVNMYAYKPDPLFTEEEPTTKAPGKE
;
A
#
# COMPACT_ATOMS: atom_id res chain seq x y z
N MET A 1 -0.60 -12.21 10.41
CA MET A 1 -1.49 -11.88 9.28
C MET A 1 -1.90 -13.17 8.61
N GLU A 2 -3.17 -13.33 8.24
CA GLU A 2 -3.59 -14.44 7.38
C GLU A 2 -2.90 -14.30 6.01
N ALA A 3 -2.42 -15.40 5.43
CA ALA A 3 -1.77 -15.35 4.13
C ALA A 3 -2.79 -14.96 3.06
N PHE A 4 -2.54 -13.85 2.36
CA PHE A 4 -3.32 -13.49 1.17
C PHE A 4 -2.74 -14.21 -0.05
N GLU A 5 -3.49 -15.19 -0.56
CA GLU A 5 -3.17 -15.87 -1.81
C GLU A 5 -4.16 -15.42 -2.90
N PRO A 6 -3.68 -14.77 -3.98
CA PRO A 6 -4.56 -14.40 -5.07
C PRO A 6 -5.06 -15.62 -5.84
N VAL A 7 -6.27 -15.53 -6.38
CA VAL A 7 -6.82 -16.56 -7.26
C VAL A 7 -5.91 -16.74 -8.48
N ALA A 8 -5.42 -17.97 -8.69
CA ALA A 8 -4.48 -18.29 -9.77
C ALA A 8 -5.02 -17.84 -11.14
N GLY A 9 -4.17 -17.16 -11.91
CA GLY A 9 -4.49 -16.67 -13.26
C GLY A 9 -5.47 -15.50 -13.32
N ARG A 10 -5.94 -14.98 -12.17
CA ARG A 10 -6.82 -13.81 -12.15
C ARG A 10 -6.01 -12.52 -12.09
N GLU A 11 -6.30 -11.63 -13.04
CA GLU A 11 -5.78 -10.27 -13.06
C GLU A 11 -6.87 -9.25 -12.73
N TYR A 12 -6.46 -8.08 -12.27
CA TYR A 12 -7.33 -6.99 -11.89
C TYR A 12 -6.92 -5.69 -12.57
N SER A 13 -7.88 -4.97 -13.16
CA SER A 13 -7.66 -3.61 -13.65
C SER A 13 -7.61 -2.59 -12.51
N ALA A 14 -8.25 -2.90 -11.38
CA ALA A 14 -8.27 -2.06 -10.19
C ALA A 14 -8.22 -2.93 -8.93
N ILE A 15 -7.34 -2.56 -8.00
CA ILE A 15 -7.31 -3.10 -6.64
C ILE A 15 -7.58 -1.93 -5.70
N TRP A 16 -8.58 -2.06 -4.83
CA TRP A 16 -9.02 -0.99 -3.93
C TRP A 16 -8.75 -1.37 -2.47
N MET A 17 -8.05 -0.49 -1.76
CA MET A 17 -7.72 -0.62 -0.34
C MET A 17 -8.35 0.55 0.40
N GLN A 18 -9.24 0.28 1.37
CA GLN A 18 -9.90 1.35 2.11
C GLN A 18 -10.01 1.02 3.59
N TRP A 19 -9.52 1.93 4.43
CA TRP A 19 -9.50 1.82 5.90
C TRP A 19 -9.00 0.46 6.40
N VAL A 20 -7.89 0.02 5.81
CA VAL A 20 -7.34 -1.31 6.08
C VAL A 20 -5.83 -1.29 6.29
N ILE A 21 -5.13 -0.26 5.82
CA ILE A 21 -3.66 -0.25 5.91
C ILE A 21 -3.17 -0.09 7.33
N GLY A 22 -4.00 0.48 8.22
CA GLY A 22 -3.66 0.65 9.63
C GLY A 22 -3.40 -0.66 10.36
N TYR A 23 -3.93 -1.78 9.85
CA TYR A 23 -3.75 -3.11 10.43
C TYR A 23 -2.54 -3.88 9.87
N LEU A 24 -1.81 -3.29 8.94
CA LEU A 24 -0.62 -3.90 8.36
C LEU A 24 0.62 -3.33 9.02
N THR A 25 1.61 -4.19 9.28
CA THR A 25 2.98 -3.70 9.49
C THR A 25 3.51 -3.11 8.18
N ASP A 26 4.56 -2.29 8.23
CA ASP A 26 5.16 -1.74 7.01
C ASP A 26 5.69 -2.85 6.09
N GLU A 27 6.22 -3.92 6.67
CA GLU A 27 6.73 -5.07 5.94
C GLU A 27 5.60 -5.84 5.25
N ASP A 28 4.51 -6.10 5.97
CA ASP A 28 3.32 -6.76 5.41
C ASP A 28 2.65 -5.91 4.33
N MET A 29 2.60 -4.58 4.51
CA MET A 29 2.08 -3.67 3.49
C MET A 29 2.92 -3.76 2.21
N VAL A 30 4.25 -3.77 2.29
CA VAL A 30 5.13 -3.91 1.12
C VAL A 30 4.94 -5.27 0.45
N ARG A 31 4.90 -6.37 1.21
CA ARG A 31 4.65 -7.73 0.68
C ARG A 31 3.30 -7.83 -0.02
N PHE A 32 2.26 -7.24 0.58
CA PHE A 32 0.93 -7.20 0.00
C PHE A 32 0.94 -6.41 -1.32
N LEU A 33 1.54 -5.23 -1.35
CA LEU A 33 1.66 -4.40 -2.55
C LEU A 33 2.45 -5.09 -3.67
N LEU A 34 3.56 -5.78 -3.35
CA LEU A 34 4.29 -6.60 -4.33
C LEU A 34 3.42 -7.71 -4.91
N THR A 35 2.55 -8.32 -4.10
CA THR A 35 1.57 -9.30 -4.57
C THR A 35 0.52 -8.66 -5.46
N CYS A 36 -0.04 -7.51 -5.08
CA CYS A 36 -0.94 -6.73 -5.93
C CYS A 36 -0.32 -6.43 -7.29
N ARG A 37 0.95 -6.02 -7.33
CA ARG A 37 1.66 -5.69 -8.58
C ARG A 37 1.69 -6.87 -9.55
N ARG A 38 1.85 -8.09 -9.05
CA ARG A 38 1.90 -9.32 -9.86
C ARG A 38 0.55 -9.71 -10.48
N ILE A 39 -0.55 -9.28 -9.87
CA ILE A 39 -1.93 -9.62 -10.29
C ILE A 39 -2.67 -8.44 -10.91
N LEU A 40 -2.00 -7.32 -11.16
CA LEU A 40 -2.57 -6.26 -11.97
C LEU A 40 -2.47 -6.62 -13.44
N THR A 41 -3.53 -6.32 -14.20
CA THR A 41 -3.50 -6.53 -15.64
C THR A 41 -2.43 -5.66 -16.30
N ARG A 42 -1.79 -6.21 -17.33
CA ARG A 42 -0.77 -5.52 -18.14
C ARG A 42 -1.33 -5.03 -19.48
N ASP A 43 -2.55 -5.43 -19.81
CA ASP A 43 -3.20 -5.08 -21.06
C ASP A 43 -3.81 -3.68 -21.04
N GLY A 44 -4.03 -3.11 -22.23
CA GLY A 44 -4.66 -1.80 -22.39
C GLY A 44 -3.91 -0.68 -21.64
N PRO A 45 -4.58 0.14 -20.81
CA PRO A 45 -3.92 1.18 -20.02
C PRO A 45 -3.12 0.64 -18.82
N GLY A 46 -3.18 -0.66 -18.54
CA GLY A 46 -2.62 -1.30 -17.35
C GLY A 46 -3.51 -1.15 -16.11
N GLY A 47 -3.33 -2.04 -15.14
CA GLY A 47 -4.03 -2.01 -13.86
C GLY A 47 -3.44 -1.04 -12.83
N MET A 48 -4.25 -0.64 -11.85
CA MET A 48 -3.87 0.32 -10.81
C MET A 48 -4.27 -0.13 -9.40
N VAL A 49 -3.55 0.37 -8.39
CA VAL A 49 -3.94 0.29 -6.98
C VAL A 49 -4.49 1.62 -6.54
N PHE A 50 -5.60 1.57 -5.80
CA PHE A 50 -6.23 2.72 -5.18
C PHE A 50 -6.20 2.55 -3.67
N LEU A 51 -5.77 3.59 -2.96
CA LEU A 51 -5.79 3.64 -1.50
C LEU A 51 -6.70 4.78 -1.05
N LYS A 52 -7.63 4.50 -0.14
CA LYS A 52 -8.43 5.51 0.55
C LYS A 52 -8.35 5.31 2.06
N ASP A 53 -7.60 6.15 2.76
CA ASP A 53 -7.37 5.93 4.19
C ASP A 53 -7.20 7.23 4.97
N ASN A 54 -7.22 7.11 6.30
CA ASN A 54 -6.89 8.18 7.23
C ASN A 54 -5.41 8.55 7.08
N VAL A 55 -5.11 9.85 7.11
CA VAL A 55 -3.75 10.37 6.94
C VAL A 55 -3.39 11.31 8.08
N GLY A 56 -2.35 10.93 8.82
CA GLY A 56 -1.78 11.71 9.92
C GLY A 56 -1.09 12.97 9.42
N THR A 57 -1.21 14.06 10.18
CA THR A 57 -0.73 15.39 9.80
C THR A 57 0.73 15.66 10.18
N GLN A 58 1.25 15.02 11.23
CA GLN A 58 2.61 15.26 11.74
C GLN A 58 3.36 13.95 12.02
N GLU A 59 2.73 13.02 12.72
CA GLU A 59 3.35 11.75 13.11
C GLU A 59 2.39 10.58 12.90
N HIS A 60 2.92 9.37 13.05
CA HIS A 60 2.10 8.16 13.10
C HIS A 60 1.34 8.12 14.42
N ILE A 61 0.05 7.78 14.35
CA ILE A 61 -0.81 7.65 15.52
C ILE A 61 -1.16 6.17 15.62
N TYR A 62 -0.78 5.55 16.74
CA TYR A 62 -1.25 4.22 17.08
C TYR A 62 -2.53 4.36 17.91
N ASP A 63 -3.58 3.67 17.49
CA ASP A 63 -4.84 3.56 18.22
C ASP A 63 -4.89 2.20 18.92
N GLU A 64 -4.82 2.23 20.25
CA GLU A 64 -4.87 1.02 21.08
C GLU A 64 -6.24 0.34 21.07
N SER A 65 -7.31 1.07 20.73
CA SER A 65 -8.68 0.55 20.82
C SER A 65 -9.01 -0.45 19.70
N ASP A 66 -8.39 -0.28 18.53
CA ASP A 66 -8.52 -1.18 17.38
C ASP A 66 -7.18 -1.74 16.87
N ALA A 67 -6.07 -1.43 17.56
CA ALA A 67 -4.72 -1.85 17.21
C ALA A 67 -4.30 -1.42 15.79
N SER A 68 -4.70 -0.22 15.37
CA SER A 68 -4.38 0.34 14.05
C SER A 68 -3.35 1.47 14.10
N ILE A 69 -2.67 1.69 12.98
CA ILE A 69 -1.73 2.81 12.78
C ILE A 69 -2.28 3.76 11.72
N THR A 70 -2.52 5.01 12.08
CA THR A 70 -2.70 6.11 11.11
C THR A 70 -1.33 6.60 10.64
N ARG A 71 -1.04 6.46 9.33
CA ARG A 71 0.25 6.84 8.73
C ARG A 71 0.24 8.27 8.17
N THR A 72 1.41 8.89 8.08
CA THR A 72 1.57 10.17 7.38
C THR A 72 1.57 9.95 5.86
N ASP A 73 1.22 11.01 5.11
CA ASP A 73 1.26 10.98 3.63
C ASP A 73 2.64 10.57 3.09
N ALA A 74 3.71 11.14 3.67
CA ALA A 74 5.08 10.82 3.29
C ALA A 74 5.41 9.33 3.52
N HIS A 75 4.94 8.76 4.63
CA HIS A 75 5.18 7.35 4.91
C HIS A 75 4.42 6.44 3.95
N ILE A 76 3.14 6.71 3.70
CA ILE A 76 2.33 5.97 2.72
C ILE A 76 3.06 5.93 1.38
N ARG A 77 3.48 7.09 0.86
CA ARG A 77 4.21 7.18 -0.42
C ARG A 77 5.50 6.38 -0.42
N ARG A 78 6.27 6.42 0.67
CA ARG A 78 7.51 5.65 0.80
C ARG A 78 7.27 4.14 0.71
N LEU A 79 6.19 3.63 1.33
CA LEU A 79 5.86 2.20 1.28
C LEU A 79 5.45 1.77 -0.13
N PHE A 80 4.67 2.59 -0.84
CA PHE A 80 4.35 2.34 -2.25
C PHE A 80 5.59 2.38 -3.15
N GLN A 81 6.50 3.34 -2.95
CA GLN A 81 7.76 3.40 -3.68
C GLN A 81 8.63 2.16 -3.45
N LYS A 82 8.75 1.68 -2.20
CA LYS A 82 9.45 0.43 -1.87
C LYS A 82 8.87 -0.78 -2.58
N ALA A 83 7.58 -0.78 -2.87
CA ALA A 83 6.88 -1.84 -3.61
C ALA A 83 6.83 -1.60 -5.13
N GLY A 84 7.57 -0.62 -5.65
CA GLY A 84 7.66 -0.37 -7.09
C GLY A 84 6.41 0.29 -7.69
N TYR A 85 5.83 1.26 -6.99
CA TYR A 85 4.70 2.03 -7.49
C TYR A 85 5.03 3.52 -7.66
N ILE A 86 4.44 4.12 -8.69
CA ILE A 86 4.47 5.56 -8.95
C ILE A 86 3.09 6.14 -8.61
N LEU A 87 3.07 7.25 -7.88
CA LEU A 87 1.84 7.99 -7.64
C LEU A 87 1.36 8.67 -8.93
N VAL A 88 0.12 8.43 -9.29
CA VAL A 88 -0.55 9.09 -10.42
C VAL A 88 -1.28 10.33 -9.97
N ASP A 89 -2.07 10.22 -8.89
CA ASP A 89 -2.82 11.36 -8.35
C ASP A 89 -3.14 11.14 -6.86
N VAL A 90 -3.37 12.24 -6.15
CA VAL A 90 -3.87 12.25 -4.77
C VAL A 90 -5.00 13.27 -4.65
N LYS A 91 -6.08 12.91 -3.97
CA LYS A 91 -7.22 13.79 -3.71
C LYS A 91 -7.67 13.70 -2.26
N PRO A 92 -7.80 14.82 -1.53
CA PRO A 92 -8.42 14.82 -0.22
C PRO A 92 -9.93 14.53 -0.33
N GLN A 93 -10.47 13.80 0.63
CA GLN A 93 -11.91 13.63 0.78
C GLN A 93 -12.53 14.96 1.18
N THR A 94 -13.37 15.51 0.30
CA THR A 94 -14.10 16.74 0.59
C THR A 94 -15.31 16.47 1.47
N ARG A 95 -15.78 17.51 2.18
CA ARG A 95 -17.00 17.48 3.02
C ARG A 95 -16.95 16.45 4.15
N PHE A 96 -15.76 16.09 4.61
CA PHE A 96 -15.58 15.29 5.82
C PHE A 96 -15.70 16.18 7.08
N PRO A 97 -16.34 15.71 8.16
CA PRO A 97 -16.38 16.43 9.43
C PRO A 97 -14.99 16.85 9.92
N LYS A 98 -14.83 18.14 10.28
CA LYS A 98 -13.54 18.76 10.60
C LYS A 98 -12.85 18.20 11.86
N TYR A 99 -13.59 17.51 12.71
CA TYR A 99 -13.07 16.89 13.92
C TYR A 99 -12.50 15.48 13.68
N MET A 100 -12.70 14.92 12.48
CA MET A 100 -12.14 13.63 12.10
C MET A 100 -10.76 13.78 11.47
N ILE A 101 -9.98 12.70 11.53
CA ILE A 101 -8.70 12.61 10.83
C ILE A 101 -8.96 12.81 9.32
N PRO A 102 -8.12 13.60 8.61
CA PRO A 102 -8.23 13.76 7.17
C PRO A 102 -8.15 12.42 6.44
N VAL A 103 -8.94 12.27 5.38
CA VAL A 103 -8.92 11.11 4.49
C VAL A 103 -8.40 11.53 3.13
N ASN A 104 -7.45 10.79 2.58
CA ASN A 104 -6.97 10.98 1.22
C ASN A 104 -7.25 9.75 0.36
N MET A 105 -7.41 9.98 -0.94
CA MET A 105 -7.51 8.96 -1.98
C MET A 105 -6.28 9.07 -2.88
N TYR A 106 -5.57 7.96 -3.05
CA TYR A 106 -4.37 7.86 -3.86
C TYR A 106 -4.60 6.89 -5.01
N ALA A 107 -4.06 7.22 -6.18
CA ALA A 107 -4.02 6.34 -7.34
C ALA A 107 -2.56 6.03 -7.67
N TYR A 108 -2.21 4.75 -7.71
CA TYR A 108 -0.86 4.27 -7.99
C TYR A 108 -0.85 3.33 -9.19
N LYS A 109 0.20 3.43 -9.99
CA LYS A 109 0.48 2.48 -11.07
C LYS A 109 1.83 1.80 -10.86
N PRO A 110 2.04 0.58 -11.40
CA PRO A 110 3.34 -0.06 -11.41
C PRO A 110 4.42 0.85 -12.00
N ASP A 111 5.55 0.99 -11.32
CA ASP A 111 6.77 1.57 -11.88
C ASP A 111 7.38 0.58 -12.91
N PRO A 112 7.54 0.95 -14.20
CA PRO A 112 8.17 0.07 -15.19
C PRO A 112 9.67 -0.11 -14.97
N LEU A 113 10.34 0.75 -14.20
CA LEU A 113 11.78 0.69 -13.92
C LEU A 113 12.10 -0.07 -12.63
N PHE A 114 11.09 -0.44 -11.85
CA PHE A 114 11.31 -1.16 -10.60
C PHE A 114 11.80 -2.59 -10.85
N THR A 115 12.94 -2.90 -10.27
CA THR A 115 13.49 -4.26 -10.14
C THR A 115 13.34 -4.69 -8.68
N GLU A 116 12.66 -5.80 -8.44
CA GLU A 116 12.64 -6.42 -7.11
C GLU A 116 14.06 -6.95 -6.84
N GLU A 117 14.72 -6.47 -5.79
CA GLU A 117 15.99 -7.04 -5.38
C GLU A 117 15.75 -8.49 -4.94
N GLU A 118 16.53 -9.43 -5.48
CA GLU A 118 16.46 -10.82 -5.00
C GLU A 118 16.74 -10.83 -3.49
N PRO A 119 15.95 -11.57 -2.69
CA PRO A 119 16.21 -11.68 -1.26
C PRO A 119 17.63 -12.24 -1.09
N THR A 120 18.54 -11.41 -0.57
CA THR A 120 19.90 -11.85 -0.24
C THR A 120 19.78 -13.06 0.69
N THR A 121 20.20 -14.21 0.17
CA THR A 121 20.36 -15.43 0.96
C THR A 121 21.51 -15.19 1.93
N LYS A 122 21.23 -14.52 3.05
CA LYS A 122 22.11 -14.61 4.22
C LYS A 122 21.97 -16.04 4.73
N ALA A 123 22.89 -16.89 4.29
CA ALA A 123 23.14 -18.18 4.92
C ALA A 123 23.25 -17.95 6.44
N PRO A 124 22.64 -18.80 7.27
CA PRO A 124 22.77 -18.69 8.71
C PRO A 124 24.26 -18.84 9.04
N GLY A 125 24.86 -17.77 9.54
CA GLY A 125 26.20 -17.81 10.11
C GLY A 125 26.20 -18.83 11.24
N LYS A 126 27.08 -19.83 11.12
CA LYS A 126 27.44 -20.68 12.25
C LYS A 126 28.30 -19.84 13.19
N GLU A 127 27.79 -19.58 14.39
CA GLU A 127 28.60 -19.40 15.61
C GLU A 127 28.06 -20.36 16.67
#